data_AF-A0AA38HFN8-F1
#
_entry.id   AF-A0AA38HFN8-F1
#
_cell.length_a   1.000
_cell.length_b   1.000
_cell.length_c   1.000
_cell.angle_alpha   90.00
_cell.angle_beta   90.00
_cell.angle_gamma   90.00
#
_symmetry.space_group_name_H-M   'P 1'
#
loop_
_entity.id
_entity.type
_entity.pdbx_description
1 polymer ?
#
loop_
_entity_poly.entity_id
_entity_poly.type
_entity_poly.pdbx_seq_one_letter_code
_entity_poly.pdbx_strand_id
1 'polypeptide(L)'
;MSSEIANTLFPPPPPYYKAYTADDVIADSSAEEQSLQPPRVDWIDEEAKWMCFGEALTTAPRIPTPAEIGLPPLTNPSDSPQESLPPLLHSFLHTMLLLLDTLTNTARNPGELEQKGWAHEGDQYIQHLTNIAATMMVEANQVRSVQAEATLVLLMEKQLQERRAQTAALKSKCEHLSSTLRALRP
;
A
#
# COMPACT_ATOMS: atom_id res chain seq x y z
N MET A 1 9.94 -17.84 38.89
CA MET A 1 11.21 -18.20 38.23
C MET A 1 11.74 -16.94 37.56
N SER A 2 12.91 -16.49 38.00
CA SER A 2 13.42 -15.15 37.81
C SER A 2 13.65 -14.81 36.33
N SER A 3 12.94 -13.80 35.84
CA SER A 3 13.33 -13.09 34.62
C SER A 3 14.62 -12.34 34.94
N GLU A 4 15.76 -12.89 34.53
CA GLU A 4 17.01 -12.11 34.47
C GLU A 4 16.71 -10.86 33.64
N ILE A 5 16.75 -9.69 34.29
CA ILE A 5 16.63 -8.40 33.63
C ILE A 5 17.94 -8.22 32.88
N ALA A 6 18.02 -8.81 31.68
CA ALA A 6 19.11 -8.59 30.76
C ALA A 6 19.03 -7.11 30.37
N ASN A 7 20.00 -6.33 30.87
CA ASN A 7 20.19 -4.92 30.57
C ASN A 7 20.81 -4.79 29.15
N THR A 8 20.13 -5.38 28.16
CA THR A 8 20.55 -5.44 26.76
C THR A 8 19.53 -4.67 25.93
N LEU A 9 20.03 -3.91 24.93
CA LEU A 9 19.21 -3.10 24.01
C LEU A 9 18.15 -3.90 23.25
N PHE A 10 18.28 -5.22 23.19
CA PHE A 10 17.35 -6.13 22.53
C PHE A 10 16.81 -7.15 23.53
N PRO A 11 15.52 -7.49 23.45
CA PRO A 11 14.96 -8.56 24.27
C PRO A 11 15.59 -9.90 23.88
N PRO A 12 15.79 -10.82 24.84
CA PRO A 12 16.23 -12.18 24.53
C PRO A 12 15.17 -12.88 23.65
N PRO A 13 15.59 -13.87 22.83
CA PRO A 13 14.65 -14.63 22.02
C PRO A 13 13.60 -15.31 22.90
N PRO A 14 12.40 -15.56 22.36
CA PRO A 14 11.32 -16.21 23.11
C PRO A 14 11.75 -17.57 23.70
N PRO A 15 11.23 -17.94 24.89
CA PRO A 15 11.69 -19.11 25.62
C PRO A 15 11.47 -20.43 24.87
N TYR A 16 10.46 -20.48 24.00
CA TYR A 16 10.12 -21.65 23.17
C TYR A 16 11.18 -21.97 22.10
N TYR A 17 12.10 -21.04 21.78
CA TYR A 17 13.18 -21.32 20.83
C TYR A 17 14.07 -22.51 21.25
N LYS A 18 14.24 -22.73 22.57
CA LYS A 18 15.04 -23.84 23.11
C LYS A 18 14.41 -25.22 22.88
N ALA A 19 13.12 -25.28 22.55
CA ALA A 19 12.41 -26.53 22.26
C ALA A 19 12.65 -27.04 20.83
N TYR A 20 13.20 -26.22 19.93
CA TYR A 20 13.53 -26.64 18.56
C TYR A 20 14.87 -27.38 18.54
N THR A 21 14.87 -28.68 18.87
CA THR A 21 16.04 -29.56 18.74
C THR A 21 15.98 -30.39 17.45
N ALA A 22 17.13 -30.88 16.97
CA ALA A 22 17.21 -31.63 15.71
C ALA A 22 16.41 -32.95 15.71
N ASP A 23 16.18 -33.51 16.90
CA ASP A 23 15.47 -34.77 17.10
C ASP A 23 13.95 -34.56 17.20
N ASP A 24 13.49 -33.42 17.76
CA ASP A 24 12.07 -33.09 17.96
C ASP A 24 11.36 -32.61 16.68
N VAL A 25 12.10 -32.20 15.65
CA VAL A 25 11.52 -31.80 14.34
C VAL A 25 11.11 -33.01 13.49
N ILE A 26 11.60 -34.21 13.83
CA ILE A 26 11.39 -35.45 13.06
C ILE A 26 10.34 -36.36 13.73
N ALA A 27 10.16 -36.25 15.04
CA ALA A 27 9.23 -37.06 15.81
C ALA A 27 7.88 -36.34 15.98
N ASP A 28 6.91 -36.70 15.13
CA ASP A 28 5.51 -36.23 15.15
C ASP A 28 4.70 -36.84 16.32
N SER A 29 5.30 -36.94 17.52
CA SER A 29 4.62 -37.53 18.66
C SER A 29 4.93 -36.92 20.04
N SER A 30 3.90 -36.26 20.56
CA SER A 30 3.42 -36.18 21.95
C SER A 30 3.71 -34.89 22.75
N ALA A 31 2.60 -34.22 23.12
CA ALA A 31 2.36 -33.26 24.23
C ALA A 31 3.26 -32.01 24.42
N GLU A 32 4.56 -32.05 24.12
CA GLU A 32 5.45 -30.87 24.11
C GLU A 32 5.32 -30.06 22.79
N GLU A 33 4.56 -30.60 21.84
CA GLU A 33 4.29 -30.04 20.51
C GLU A 33 3.48 -28.73 20.51
N GLN A 34 2.73 -28.38 21.56
CA GLN A 34 1.94 -27.14 21.54
C GLN A 34 2.81 -25.89 21.38
N SER A 35 4.07 -25.93 21.85
CA SER A 35 5.03 -24.83 21.62
C SER A 35 5.75 -24.89 20.27
N LEU A 36 5.68 -26.02 19.57
CA LEU A 36 6.37 -26.27 18.29
C LEU A 36 5.42 -26.17 17.08
N GLN A 37 4.11 -26.28 17.31
CA GLN A 37 3.09 -26.03 16.30
C GLN A 37 3.11 -24.56 15.85
N PRO A 38 2.81 -24.29 14.57
CA PRO A 38 2.61 -22.91 14.14
C PRO A 38 1.55 -22.26 15.03
N PRO A 39 1.73 -20.97 15.40
CA PRO A 39 0.73 -20.28 16.19
C PRO A 39 -0.61 -20.36 15.46
N ARG A 40 -1.69 -20.55 16.21
CA ARG A 40 -3.05 -20.45 15.68
C ARG A 40 -3.15 -19.14 14.90
N VAL A 41 -3.61 -19.19 13.65
CA VAL A 41 -3.77 -17.99 12.80
C VAL A 41 -5.23 -17.52 12.81
N ASP A 42 -6.16 -18.43 13.09
CA ASP A 42 -7.62 -18.19 13.05
C ASP A 42 -8.08 -17.04 13.98
N TRP A 43 -7.34 -16.73 15.05
CA TRP A 43 -7.69 -15.62 15.94
C TRP A 43 -7.63 -14.26 15.22
N ILE A 44 -6.83 -14.13 14.15
CA ILE A 44 -6.72 -12.91 13.36
C ILE A 44 -8.03 -12.65 12.59
N ASP A 45 -8.70 -13.71 12.15
CA ASP A 45 -10.00 -13.62 11.50
C ASP A 45 -11.13 -13.40 12.53
N GLU A 46 -11.02 -13.99 13.72
CA GLU A 46 -11.99 -13.84 14.81
C GLU A 46 -11.98 -12.43 15.43
N GLU A 47 -10.79 -11.86 15.66
CA GLU A 47 -10.64 -10.54 16.29
C GLU A 47 -10.63 -9.40 15.26
N ALA A 48 -10.49 -9.72 13.96
CA ALA A 48 -10.41 -8.82 12.81
C ALA A 48 -9.35 -7.70 12.94
N LYS A 49 -8.51 -7.77 13.98
CA LYS A 49 -7.52 -6.79 14.39
C LYS A 49 -6.31 -7.51 14.96
N TRP A 50 -5.13 -7.02 14.62
CA TRP A 50 -3.87 -7.55 15.13
C TRP A 50 -2.89 -6.40 15.36
N MET A 51 -2.03 -6.53 16.37
CA MET A 51 -1.06 -5.48 16.72
C MET A 51 0.28 -5.75 16.03
N CYS A 52 0.78 -4.76 15.32
CA CYS A 52 2.11 -4.77 14.70
C CYS A 52 2.87 -3.54 15.16
N PHE A 53 3.97 -3.71 15.90
CA PHE A 53 4.85 -2.60 16.32
C PHE A 53 4.11 -1.41 16.99
N GLY A 54 3.06 -1.69 17.76
CA GLY A 54 2.27 -0.66 18.45
C GLY A 54 1.10 -0.09 17.64
N GLU A 55 0.93 -0.50 16.39
CA GLU A 55 -0.21 -0.13 15.55
C GLU A 55 -1.22 -1.29 15.46
N ALA A 56 -2.51 -0.99 15.63
CA ALA A 56 -3.59 -1.96 15.45
C ALA A 56 -4.00 -1.98 13.97
N LEU A 57 -3.71 -3.08 13.28
CA LEU A 57 -4.05 -3.30 11.87
C LEU A 57 -5.31 -4.16 11.77
N THR A 58 -6.09 -3.97 10.71
CA THR A 58 -7.32 -4.75 10.45
C THR A 58 -7.11 -5.77 9.35
N THR A 59 -7.78 -6.93 9.46
CA THR A 59 -7.70 -8.01 8.46
C THR A 59 -8.34 -7.60 7.13
N ALA A 60 -9.45 -6.86 7.19
CA ALA A 60 -10.06 -6.26 6.02
C ALA A 60 -9.47 -4.85 5.79
N PRO A 61 -8.87 -4.57 4.62
CA PRO A 61 -8.40 -3.23 4.29
C PRO A 61 -9.61 -2.31 4.10
N ARG A 62 -9.82 -1.39 5.03
CA ARG A 62 -10.87 -0.36 4.94
C ARG A 62 -10.22 0.98 4.69
N ILE A 63 -10.47 1.56 3.51
CA ILE A 63 -10.04 2.93 3.22
C ILE A 63 -11.02 3.88 3.92
N PRO A 64 -10.56 4.74 4.84
CA PRO A 64 -11.42 5.69 5.51
C PRO A 64 -12.00 6.70 4.50
N THR A 65 -13.26 7.09 4.69
CA THR A 65 -13.87 8.13 3.85
C THR A 65 -13.34 9.50 4.26
N PRO A 66 -13.37 10.51 3.36
CA PRO A 66 -12.93 11.87 3.72
C PRO A 66 -13.69 12.42 4.95
N ALA A 67 -14.99 12.12 5.06
CA ALA A 67 -15.82 12.51 6.20
C ALA A 67 -15.37 11.88 7.53
N GLU A 68 -14.90 10.63 7.51
CA GLU A 68 -14.40 9.94 8.71
C GLU A 68 -13.08 10.49 9.23
N ILE A 69 -12.29 11.10 8.33
CA ILE A 69 -11.03 11.78 8.67
C ILE A 69 -11.31 13.22 9.16
N GLY A 70 -12.58 13.65 9.17
CA GLY A 70 -12.97 15.01 9.55
C GLY A 70 -12.70 16.05 8.46
N LEU A 71 -12.51 15.62 7.21
CA LEU A 71 -12.29 16.52 6.08
C LEU A 71 -13.61 17.12 5.60
N PRO A 72 -13.61 18.38 5.12
CA PRO A 72 -14.76 18.93 4.44
C PRO A 72 -15.08 18.13 3.17
N PRO A 73 -16.36 17.95 2.82
CA PRO A 73 -16.77 17.22 1.62
C PRO A 73 -16.45 18.04 0.37
N LEU A 74 -15.26 17.85 -0.20
CA LEU A 74 -14.80 18.51 -1.42
C LEU A 74 -15.25 17.80 -2.71
N THR A 75 -15.71 16.55 -2.58
CA THR A 75 -16.15 15.69 -3.69
C THR A 75 -17.52 15.09 -3.37
N ASN A 76 -18.27 14.72 -4.41
CA ASN A 76 -19.49 13.95 -4.20
C ASN A 76 -19.10 12.47 -4.00
N PRO A 77 -19.69 11.78 -3.02
CA PRO A 77 -19.38 10.37 -2.75
C PRO A 77 -19.87 9.42 -3.85
N SER A 78 -20.68 9.91 -4.80
CA SER A 78 -21.21 9.14 -5.92
C SER A 78 -20.29 9.17 -7.15
N ASP A 79 -19.34 10.10 -7.19
CA ASP A 79 -18.47 10.30 -8.36
C ASP A 79 -17.36 9.24 -8.34
N SER A 80 -16.96 8.76 -9.53
CA SER A 80 -15.82 7.85 -9.59
C SER A 80 -14.51 8.61 -9.31
N PRO A 81 -13.46 7.95 -8.78
CA PRO A 81 -12.17 8.61 -8.54
C PRO A 81 -11.56 9.26 -9.80
N GLN A 82 -11.88 8.73 -10.98
CA GLN A 82 -11.42 9.27 -12.27
C GLN A 82 -12.06 10.62 -12.61
N GLU A 83 -13.28 10.86 -12.12
CA GLU A 83 -14.03 12.10 -12.30
C GLU A 83 -13.71 13.11 -11.18
N SER A 84 -13.45 12.63 -9.96
CA SER A 84 -13.20 13.46 -8.77
C SER A 84 -11.76 14.00 -8.68
N LEU A 85 -10.76 13.24 -9.14
CA LEU A 85 -9.33 13.62 -9.04
C LEU A 85 -8.94 14.85 -9.90
N PRO A 86 -9.32 14.96 -11.19
CA PRO A 86 -8.96 16.12 -12.01
C PRO A 86 -9.41 17.48 -11.46
N PRO A 87 -10.67 17.68 -11.01
CA PRO A 87 -11.09 18.96 -10.44
C PRO A 87 -10.39 19.26 -9.10
N LEU A 88 -10.06 18.24 -8.29
CA LEU A 88 -9.25 18.44 -7.08
C LEU A 88 -7.85 18.96 -7.43
N LEU A 89 -7.19 18.39 -8.45
CA LEU A 89 -5.89 18.87 -8.91
C LEU A 89 -5.97 20.31 -9.43
N HIS A 90 -7.01 20.64 -10.19
CA HIS A 90 -7.23 22.00 -10.68
C HIS A 90 -7.44 22.99 -9.53
N SER A 91 -8.26 22.62 -8.54
CA SER A 91 -8.48 23.41 -7.33
C SER A 91 -7.19 23.59 -6.51
N PHE A 92 -6.36 22.54 -6.40
CA PHE A 92 -5.06 22.60 -5.74
C PHE A 92 -4.13 23.60 -6.42
N LEU A 93 -3.95 23.50 -7.74
CA LEU A 93 -3.10 24.41 -8.51
C LEU A 93 -3.60 25.85 -8.43
N HIS A 94 -4.92 26.07 -8.54
CA HIS A 94 -5.52 27.39 -8.42
C HIS A 94 -5.26 28.00 -7.03
N THR A 95 -5.48 27.23 -5.96
CA THR A 95 -5.24 27.67 -4.59
C THR A 95 -3.76 27.98 -4.36
N MET A 96 -2.85 27.19 -4.94
CA MET A 96 -1.41 27.42 -4.85
C MET A 96 -1.00 28.73 -5.54
N LEU A 97 -1.61 29.05 -6.69
CA LEU A 97 -1.38 30.31 -7.38
C LEU A 97 -1.90 31.51 -6.58
N LEU A 98 -3.08 31.40 -5.94
CA LEU A 98 -3.59 32.43 -5.04
C LEU A 98 -2.66 32.63 -3.84
N LEU A 99 -2.17 31.55 -3.24
CA LEU A 99 -1.20 31.64 -2.15
C LEU A 99 0.08 32.36 -2.61
N LEU A 100 0.62 32.01 -3.78
CA LEU A 100 1.78 32.71 -4.33
C LEU A 100 1.49 34.19 -4.59
N ASP A 101 0.34 34.54 -5.12
CA ASP A 101 -0.07 35.94 -5.31
C ASP A 101 -0.12 36.69 -3.98
N THR A 102 -0.71 36.10 -2.93
CA THR A 102 -0.74 36.73 -1.59
C THR A 102 0.65 36.88 -0.95
N LEU A 103 1.53 35.90 -1.13
CA LEU A 103 2.89 35.96 -0.58
C LEU A 103 3.80 36.93 -1.35
N THR A 104 3.51 37.18 -2.63
CA THR A 104 4.30 38.08 -3.49
C THR A 104 3.74 39.50 -3.55
N ASN A 105 2.47 39.72 -3.24
CA ASN A 105 1.90 41.04 -3.05
C ASN A 105 2.38 41.64 -1.72
N THR A 106 3.48 42.40 -1.78
CA THR A 106 3.98 43.15 -0.63
C THR A 106 2.94 44.18 -0.18
N ALA A 107 2.62 44.23 1.12
CA ALA A 107 1.88 45.33 1.71
C ALA A 107 2.55 46.66 1.34
N ARG A 108 1.83 47.54 0.63
CA ARG A 108 2.38 48.84 0.22
C ARG A 108 2.51 49.76 1.42
N ASN A 109 1.67 49.57 2.44
CA ASN A 109 1.70 50.32 3.69
C ASN A 109 1.74 49.39 4.92
N PRO A 110 2.44 49.76 6.00
CA PRO A 110 2.39 49.05 7.28
C PRO A 110 0.96 48.99 7.82
N GLY A 111 0.48 47.83 8.26
CA GLY A 111 -0.87 47.62 8.80
C GLY A 111 -1.98 47.42 7.75
N GLU A 112 -1.68 47.52 6.45
CA GLU A 112 -2.63 47.24 5.36
C GLU A 112 -3.12 45.79 5.39
N LEU A 113 -2.25 44.86 5.80
CA LEU A 113 -2.56 43.43 5.93
C LEU A 113 -3.55 43.14 7.06
N GLU A 114 -3.39 43.79 8.22
CA GLU A 114 -4.31 43.61 9.35
C GLU A 114 -5.68 44.25 9.06
N GLN A 115 -5.72 45.42 8.41
CA GLN A 115 -6.97 46.09 8.07
C GLN A 115 -7.78 45.37 6.98
N LYS A 116 -7.10 44.69 6.05
CA LYS A 116 -7.77 43.86 5.04
C LYS A 116 -8.06 42.43 5.51
N GLY A 117 -7.63 42.05 6.72
CA GLY A 117 -7.77 40.69 7.24
C GLY A 117 -6.79 39.67 6.61
N TRP A 118 -5.80 40.15 5.84
CA TRP A 118 -4.82 39.34 5.11
C TRP A 118 -3.82 38.60 6.01
N ALA A 119 -3.72 38.97 7.29
CA ALA A 119 -2.91 38.25 8.28
C ALA A 119 -3.29 36.75 8.41
N HIS A 120 -4.53 36.39 8.04
CA HIS A 120 -5.05 35.01 8.09
C HIS A 120 -5.37 34.43 6.70
N GLU A 121 -5.16 35.19 5.63
CA GLU A 121 -5.54 34.79 4.27
C GLU A 121 -4.61 33.70 3.72
N GLY A 122 -3.30 33.81 4.00
CA GLY A 122 -2.34 32.74 3.71
C GLY A 122 -2.67 31.43 4.42
N ASP A 123 -3.05 31.52 5.71
CA ASP A 123 -3.43 30.35 6.51
C ASP A 123 -4.68 29.64 5.94
N GLN A 124 -5.65 30.40 5.43
CA GLN A 124 -6.83 29.83 4.77
C GLN A 124 -6.46 29.04 3.52
N TYR A 125 -5.55 29.56 2.68
CA TYR A 125 -5.08 28.82 1.50
C TYR A 125 -4.27 27.58 1.88
N ILE A 126 -3.43 27.66 2.92
CA ILE A 126 -2.68 26.52 3.43
C ILE A 126 -3.63 25.44 3.96
N GLN A 127 -4.66 25.82 4.72
CA GLN A 127 -5.68 24.88 5.21
C GLN A 127 -6.45 24.25 4.05
N HIS A 128 -6.83 25.04 3.04
CA HIS A 128 -7.54 24.53 1.87
C HIS A 128 -6.67 23.56 1.04
N LEU A 129 -5.39 23.87 0.82
CA LEU A 129 -4.43 22.97 0.17
C LEU A 129 -4.26 21.66 0.95
N THR A 130 -4.18 21.74 2.27
CA THR A 130 -4.08 20.56 3.16
C THR A 130 -5.31 19.66 3.02
N ASN A 131 -6.51 20.26 3.01
CA ASN A 131 -7.75 19.52 2.84
C ASN A 131 -7.85 18.87 1.46
N ILE A 132 -7.50 19.60 0.38
CA ILE A 132 -7.49 19.03 -0.98
C ILE A 132 -6.49 17.88 -1.08
N ALA A 133 -5.28 18.03 -0.54
CA ALA A 133 -4.26 16.99 -0.58
C ALA A 133 -4.71 15.72 0.16
N ALA A 134 -5.31 15.88 1.34
CA ALA A 134 -5.84 14.76 2.11
C ALA A 134 -6.99 14.05 1.37
N THR A 135 -7.94 14.80 0.79
CA THR A 135 -9.02 14.22 -0.03
C THR A 135 -8.48 13.51 -1.26
N MET A 136 -7.52 14.12 -1.98
CA MET A 136 -6.89 13.51 -3.15
C MET A 136 -6.16 12.20 -2.80
N MET A 137 -5.51 12.13 -1.64
CA MET A 137 -4.89 10.91 -1.14
C MET A 137 -5.94 9.80 -0.91
N VAL A 138 -7.08 10.13 -0.31
CA VAL A 138 -8.17 9.16 -0.10
C VAL A 138 -8.72 8.65 -1.44
N GLU A 139 -9.01 9.54 -2.38
CA GLU A 139 -9.50 9.18 -3.72
C GLU A 139 -8.48 8.34 -4.50
N ALA A 140 -7.19 8.69 -4.44
CA ALA A 140 -6.14 7.91 -5.08
C ALA A 140 -5.99 6.50 -4.47
N ASN A 141 -6.22 6.36 -3.16
CA ASN A 141 -6.21 5.05 -2.51
C ASN A 141 -7.32 4.14 -3.03
N GLN A 142 -8.48 4.68 -3.40
CA GLN A 142 -9.59 3.89 -3.96
C GLN A 142 -9.24 3.29 -5.33
N VAL A 143 -8.33 3.92 -6.10
CA VAL A 143 -7.90 3.41 -7.42
C VAL A 143 -6.91 2.24 -7.31
N ARG A 144 -6.29 2.01 -6.14
CA ARG A 144 -5.24 0.99 -5.97
C ARG A 144 -5.72 -0.44 -6.26
N SER A 145 -6.95 -0.78 -5.88
CA SER A 145 -7.51 -2.12 -6.14
C SER A 145 -7.69 -2.36 -7.63
N VAL A 146 -8.33 -1.42 -8.32
CA VAL A 146 -8.55 -1.45 -9.78
C VAL A 146 -7.21 -1.52 -10.52
N GLN A 147 -6.21 -0.76 -10.05
CA GLN A 147 -4.86 -0.81 -10.61
C GLN A 147 -4.19 -2.18 -10.42
N ALA A 148 -4.33 -2.80 -9.24
CA ALA A 148 -3.75 -4.12 -8.96
C ALA A 148 -4.35 -5.20 -9.88
N GLU A 149 -5.66 -5.16 -10.10
CA GLU A 149 -6.34 -6.07 -11.03
C GLU A 149 -5.85 -5.88 -12.47
N ALA A 150 -5.79 -4.63 -12.95
CA ALA A 150 -5.28 -4.33 -14.29
C ALA A 150 -3.81 -4.78 -14.46
N THR A 151 -3.00 -4.63 -13.41
CA THR A 151 -1.59 -5.06 -13.41
C THR A 151 -1.49 -6.58 -13.48
N LEU A 152 -2.36 -7.32 -12.79
CA LEU A 152 -2.40 -8.78 -12.84
C LEU A 152 -2.79 -9.27 -14.23
N VAL A 153 -3.81 -8.66 -14.85
CA VAL A 153 -4.21 -9.00 -16.23
C VAL A 153 -3.05 -8.82 -17.18
N LEU A 154 -2.36 -7.67 -17.12
CA LEU A 154 -1.19 -7.39 -17.96
C LEU A 154 -0.07 -8.43 -17.76
N LEU A 155 0.18 -8.84 -16.51
CA LEU A 155 1.17 -9.87 -16.20
C LEU A 155 0.79 -11.23 -16.80
N MET A 156 -0.49 -11.62 -16.70
CA MET A 156 -1.00 -12.87 -17.25
C MET A 156 -0.93 -12.89 -18.78
N GLU A 157 -1.26 -11.79 -19.43
CA GLU A 157 -1.14 -11.64 -20.88
C GLU A 157 0.32 -11.78 -21.33
N LYS A 158 1.25 -11.16 -20.60
CA LYS A 158 2.69 -11.30 -20.85
C LYS A 158 3.14 -12.75 -20.71
N GLN A 159 2.74 -13.44 -19.64
CA GLN A 159 3.07 -14.86 -19.43
C GLN A 159 2.53 -15.73 -20.57
N LEU A 160 1.29 -15.48 -21.02
CA LEU A 160 0.70 -16.21 -22.13
C LEU A 160 1.50 -16.01 -23.42
N GLN A 161 1.92 -14.78 -23.71
CA GLN A 161 2.73 -14.45 -24.87
C GLN A 161 4.09 -15.16 -24.83
N GLU A 162 4.76 -15.15 -23.68
CA GLU A 162 6.04 -15.84 -23.48
C GLU A 162 5.90 -17.35 -23.68
N ARG A 163 4.83 -17.97 -23.15
CA ARG A 163 4.58 -19.41 -23.35
C ARG A 163 4.28 -19.76 -24.79
N ARG A 164 3.53 -18.93 -25.51
CA ARG A 164 3.30 -19.10 -26.95
C ARG A 164 4.60 -19.01 -27.75
N ALA A 165 5.46 -18.03 -27.44
CA ALA A 165 6.76 -17.87 -28.08
C ALA A 165 7.69 -19.06 -27.81
N GLN A 166 7.76 -19.54 -26.57
CA GLN A 166 8.52 -20.75 -26.20
C GLN A 166 8.02 -21.98 -26.97
N THR A 167 6.71 -22.15 -27.07
CA THR A 167 6.11 -23.28 -27.79
C THR A 167 6.41 -23.22 -29.29
N ALA A 168 6.35 -22.02 -29.90
CA ALA A 168 6.72 -21.83 -31.30
C ALA A 168 8.20 -22.15 -31.55
N ALA A 169 9.09 -21.70 -30.65
CA ALA A 169 10.52 -22.00 -30.73
C ALA A 169 10.82 -23.50 -30.51
N LEU A 170 10.07 -24.18 -29.65
CA LEU A 170 10.21 -25.63 -29.45
C LEU A 170 9.78 -26.39 -30.72
N LYS A 171 8.63 -26.02 -31.30
CA LYS A 171 8.13 -26.62 -32.54
C LYS A 171 9.12 -26.48 -33.69
N SER A 172 9.68 -25.27 -33.90
CA SER A 172 10.66 -25.06 -34.97
C SER A 172 11.95 -25.87 -34.76
N LYS A 173 12.42 -26.00 -33.51
CA LYS A 173 13.55 -26.89 -33.18
C LYS A 173 13.24 -28.36 -33.45
N CYS A 174 12.06 -28.84 -33.07
CA CYS A 174 11.64 -30.22 -33.33
C CYS A 174 11.52 -30.49 -34.83
N GLU A 175 10.96 -29.56 -35.60
CA GLU A 175 10.90 -29.66 -37.07
C GLU A 175 12.30 -29.76 -37.68
N HIS A 176 13.21 -28.88 -37.26
CA HIS A 176 14.61 -28.90 -37.69
C HIS A 176 15.33 -30.21 -37.34
N LEU A 177 15.16 -30.72 -36.12
CA LEU A 177 15.75 -32.00 -35.71
C LEU A 177 15.16 -33.16 -36.51
N SER A 178 13.85 -33.15 -36.76
CA SER A 178 13.17 -34.19 -37.52
C SER A 178 13.62 -34.22 -38.99
N SER A 179 13.84 -33.06 -39.63
CA SER A 179 14.34 -32.99 -41.00
C SER A 179 15.79 -33.47 -41.08
N THR A 180 16.62 -33.09 -40.10
CA THR A 180 18.02 -33.53 -40.01
C THR A 180 18.11 -35.04 -39.82
N LEU A 181 17.29 -35.62 -38.94
CA LEU A 181 17.24 -37.08 -38.72
C LEU A 181 16.77 -37.83 -39.97
N ARG A 182 15.80 -37.30 -40.72
CA ARG A 182 15.37 -37.90 -41.99
C ARG A 182 16.49 -37.90 -43.04
N ALA A 183 17.30 -36.83 -43.09
CA ALA A 183 18.43 -36.75 -44.02
C ALA A 183 19.57 -37.71 -43.67
N LEU A 184 19.73 -38.07 -42.39
CA LEU A 184 20.77 -38.98 -41.90
C LEU A 184 20.34 -40.45 -41.84
N ARG A 185 19.07 -40.75 -42.14
CA ARG A 185 18.57 -42.13 -42.21
C ARG A 185 18.98 -42.73 -43.57
N PRO A 186 19.81 -43.81 -43.60
CA PRO A 186 20.28 -44.43 -44.84
C PRO A 186 19.15 -45.10 -45.64
#